data_AF-A0A955D6M6-F1
#
_entry.id   AF-A0A955D6M6-F1
#
_cell.length_a   1.000
_cell.length_b   1.000
_cell.length_c   1.000
_cell.angle_alpha   90.00
_cell.angle_beta   90.00
_cell.angle_gamma   90.00
#
_symmetry.space_group_name_H-M   'P 1'
#
loop_
_entity.id
_entity.type
_entity.pdbx_description
1 polymer ?
#
loop_
_entity_poly.entity_id
_entity_poly.type
_entity_poly.pdbx_seq_one_letter_code
_entity_poly.pdbx_strand_id
1 'polypeptide(L)' 'MKIHEYQAREILKAAGVPIPPSSVIDTIEAAGPTYTRIAGESGQSLVVVKAQVHA' A
#
# COMPACT_ATOMS: atom_id res chain seq x y z
N MET A 1 0.80 16.62 14.78
CA MET A 1 0.67 15.15 14.83
C MET A 1 0.83 14.63 13.40
N LYS A 2 1.63 13.59 13.18
CA LYS A 2 1.83 12.99 11.85
C LYS A 2 1.11 11.65 11.77
N ILE A 3 0.75 11.24 10.55
CA ILE A 3 0.14 9.95 10.22
C ILE A 3 1.04 9.18 9.26
N HIS A 4 0.89 7.86 9.20
CA HIS A 4 1.62 7.02 8.25
C HIS A 4 1.12 7.19 6.81
N GLU A 5 1.94 6.76 5.84
CA GLU A 5 1.58 6.83 4.41
C GLU A 5 0.28 6.09 4.12
N TYR A 6 0.08 4.89 4.68
CA TYR A 6 -1.15 4.12 4.43
C TYR A 6 -2.41 4.84 4.93
N GLN A 7 -2.32 5.54 6.07
CA GLN A 7 -3.44 6.29 6.64
C GLN A 7 -3.80 7.48 5.74
N ALA A 8 -2.80 8.20 5.24
CA ALA A 8 -3.01 9.29 4.29
C ALA A 8 -3.63 8.78 2.99
N ARG A 9 -3.19 7.61 2.49
CA ARG A 9 -3.74 6.98 1.29
C ARG A 9 -5.23 6.63 1.45
N GLU A 10 -5.63 6.04 2.56
CA GLU A 10 -7.04 5.71 2.80
C GLU A 10 -7.92 6.96 2.84
N ILE A 11 -7.44 8.05 3.45
CA ILE A 11 -8.15 9.35 3.44
C ILE A 11 -8.32 9.87 2.01
N LEU A 12 -7.25 9.85 1.20
CA LEU A 12 -7.29 10.31 -0.20
C LEU A 12 -8.23 9.45 -1.05
N LYS A 13 -8.19 8.12 -0.88
CA LYS A 13 -9.08 7.18 -1.55
C LYS A 13 -10.54 7.44 -1.18
N ALA A 14 -10.84 7.64 0.11
CA ALA A 14 -12.18 7.98 0.57
C ALA A 14 -12.69 9.32 0.00
N ALA A 15 -11.78 10.25 -0.28
CA ALA A 15 -12.07 11.51 -0.96
C ALA A 15 -12.17 11.40 -2.50
N GLY A 16 -12.06 10.19 -3.07
CA GLY A 16 -12.16 9.95 -4.51
C GLY A 16 -10.88 10.27 -5.30
N VAL A 17 -9.76 10.53 -4.62
CA VAL A 17 -8.47 10.76 -5.29
C VAL A 17 -7.92 9.42 -5.80
N PRO A 18 -7.57 9.31 -7.09
CA PRO A 18 -7.00 8.08 -7.62
C PRO A 18 -5.62 7.83 -7.00
N ILE A 19 -5.45 6.66 -6.40
CA ILE A 19 -4.18 6.22 -5.82
C ILE A 19 -3.82 4.82 -6.35
N PRO A 20 -2.52 4.48 -6.46
CA PRO A 20 -2.11 3.11 -6.75
C PRO A 20 -2.64 2.12 -5.69
N PRO A 21 -3.00 0.88 -6.08
CA PRO A 21 -3.38 -0.15 -5.13
C PRO A 21 -2.22 -0.41 -4.15
N SER A 22 -2.56 -0.58 -2.88
CA SER A 22 -1.58 -0.80 -1.81
C SER A 22 -2.16 -1.66 -0.70
N SER A 23 -1.28 -2.24 0.12
CA SER A 23 -1.65 -2.99 1.32
C SER A 23 -0.57 -2.80 2.38
N VAL A 24 -0.99 -2.71 3.64
CA VAL A 24 -0.07 -2.85 4.77
C VAL A 24 0.12 -4.34 5.05
N ILE A 25 1.32 -4.72 5.44
CA ILE A 25 1.66 -6.06 5.92
C ILE A 25 2.42 -5.92 7.24
N ASP A 26 2.11 -6.79 8.20
CA ASP A 26 2.75 -6.80 9.52
C ASP A 26 3.70 -7.99 9.71
N THR A 27 3.67 -8.95 8.78
CA THR A 27 4.52 -10.15 8.80
C THR A 27 5.11 -10.44 7.43
N ILE A 28 6.21 -11.19 7.40
CA ILE A 28 6.91 -11.55 6.15
C ILE A 28 6.10 -12.54 5.32
N GLU A 29 5.33 -13.42 5.96
CA GLU A 29 4.48 -14.42 5.30
C GLU A 29 3.41 -13.77 4.43
N ALA A 30 2.94 -12.58 4.82
CA ALA A 30 1.98 -11.80 4.05
C ALA A 30 2.58 -11.16 2.78
N ALA A 31 3.90 -11.04 2.66
CA ALA A 31 4.55 -10.28 1.59
C ALA A 31 4.31 -10.89 0.19
N GLY A 32 4.53 -12.20 0.04
CA GLY A 32 4.36 -12.91 -1.23
C GLY A 32 2.92 -12.88 -1.76
N PRO A 33 1.91 -13.30 -0.97
CA PRO A 33 0.51 -13.22 -1.36
C PRO A 33 0.06 -11.80 -1.69
N THR A 34 0.52 -10.81 -0.92
CA THR A 34 0.20 -9.40 -1.14
C THR A 34 0.81 -8.87 -2.43
N TYR A 35 2.06 -9.21 -2.72
CA TYR A 35 2.71 -8.87 -3.99
C TYR A 35 1.89 -9.37 -5.18
N THR A 36 1.54 -10.67 -5.19
CA THR A 36 0.79 -11.28 -6.30
C THR A 36 -0.55 -10.58 -6.52
N ARG A 37 -1.26 -10.25 -5.43
CA ARG A 37 -2.53 -9.52 -5.49
C ARG A 37 -2.36 -8.11 -6.06
N ILE A 38 -1.44 -7.32 -5.52
CA ILE A 38 -1.22 -5.92 -5.94
C ILE A 38 -0.68 -5.84 -7.37
N ALA A 39 0.23 -6.72 -7.76
CA ALA A 39 0.72 -6.83 -9.14
C ALA A 39 -0.44 -7.14 -10.11
N GLY A 40 -1.33 -8.07 -9.75
CA GLY A 40 -2.54 -8.38 -10.52
C GLY A 40 -3.51 -7.21 -10.64
N GLU A 41 -3.81 -6.52 -9.52
CA GLU A 41 -4.71 -5.35 -9.49
C GLU A 41 -4.16 -4.16 -10.29
N SER A 42 -2.84 -3.94 -10.24
CA SER A 42 -2.18 -2.84 -10.94
C SER A 42 -1.88 -3.11 -12.41
N GLY A 43 -1.88 -4.39 -12.83
CA GLY A 43 -1.38 -4.80 -14.14
C GLY A 43 0.12 -4.56 -14.33
N GLN A 44 0.88 -4.36 -13.24
CA GLN A 44 2.31 -4.11 -13.26
C GLN A 44 3.08 -5.23 -12.55
N SER A 45 4.26 -5.57 -13.05
CA SER A 45 5.16 -6.52 -12.41
C SER A 45 6.03 -5.89 -11.31
N LEU A 46 6.05 -4.57 -11.20
CA LEU A 46 6.86 -3.85 -10.22
C LEU A 46 6.00 -3.39 -9.05
N VAL A 47 6.41 -3.76 -7.84
CA VAL A 47 5.80 -3.31 -6.58
C VAL A 47 6.87 -2.69 -5.69
N VAL A 48 6.50 -1.63 -4.97
CA VAL A 48 7.40 -0.91 -4.06
C VAL A 48 7.07 -1.28 -2.61
N VAL A 49 8.06 -1.79 -1.89
CA VAL A 49 7.97 -2.06 -0.44
C VAL A 49 8.45 -0.84 0.34
N LYS A 50 7.66 -0.37 1.30
CA LYS A 50 7.97 0.83 2.09
C LYS A 50 7.75 0.59 3.58
N ALA A 51 8.77 0.86 4.39
CA ALA A 51 8.64 0.88 5.83
C ALA A 51 7.63 1.96 6.25
N GLN A 52 6.65 1.59 7.08
CA GLN A 52 5.69 2.53 7.63
C GLN A 52 6.26 3.18 8.90
N VAL A 53 7.05 4.24 8.72
CA VAL A 53 7.57 5.06 9.81
C VAL A 53 6.92 6.45 9.80
N HIS A 54 6.84 7.08 10.96
CA HIS A 54 6.49 8.51 11.02
C HIS A 54 7.70 9.33 10.56
N ALA A 55 7.45 10.34 9.73
CA ALA A 55 8.46 11.36 9.43
C ALA A 55 8.67 12.31 10.61
#